data_AF-A0A2E4HCL8-F1
#
_entry.id   AF-A0A2E4HCL8-F1
#
_cell.length_a   1.000
_cell.length_b   1.000
_cell.length_c   1.000
_cell.angle_alpha   90.00
_cell.angle_beta   90.00
_cell.angle_gamma   90.00
#
_symmetry.space_group_name_H-M   'P 1'
#
loop_
_entity.id
_entity.type
_entity.pdbx_description
1 polymer ?
#
loop_
_entity_poly.entity_id
_entity_poly.type
_entity_poly.pdbx_seq_one_letter_code
_entity_poly.pdbx_strand_id
1 'polypeptide(L)'
;MSCGKKQATAPGALPEPPQQIEVRDSVMLMDSILIDTAPLPDFAPLIFSVQLGIHPKQQNWVLYQYGTYMLYKNPLSEAELIKRSNNRLKAALVTPQTTVKKSTLAKGWIVSFGNTGIYNYVTKKQMGEGIKTNSQIIAQAEQNIILDQQHLKMIKINQQQ
;
A
#
# COMPACT_ATOMS: atom_id res chain seq x y z
N MET A 1 -34.99 67.15 32.70
CA MET A 1 -34.78 68.26 31.75
C MET A 1 -33.31 68.64 31.75
N SER A 2 -32.82 69.07 30.57
CA SER A 2 -31.63 69.89 30.34
C SER A 2 -30.25 69.23 30.15
N CYS A 3 -29.83 69.29 28.88
CA CYS A 3 -28.45 69.36 28.41
C CYS A 3 -27.64 70.49 29.07
N GLY A 4 -26.30 70.39 29.04
CA GLY A 4 -25.40 71.53 29.25
C GLY A 4 -23.91 71.17 29.32
N LYS A 5 -23.21 71.31 28.18
CA LYS A 5 -21.74 71.23 27.98
C LYS A 5 -20.94 72.14 28.92
N LYS A 6 -19.69 71.75 29.25
CA LYS A 6 -18.51 72.66 29.23
C LYS A 6 -17.20 71.92 28.88
N GLN A 7 -16.51 72.42 27.85
CA GLN A 7 -15.15 72.09 27.41
C GLN A 7 -14.10 72.88 28.22
N ALA A 8 -12.89 72.33 28.35
CA ALA A 8 -11.62 73.09 28.38
C ALA A 8 -10.45 72.12 28.05
N THR A 9 -9.99 72.03 26.79
CA THR A 9 -8.74 72.60 26.21
C THR A 9 -7.41 72.24 26.92
N ALA A 10 -6.56 71.45 26.25
CA ALA A 10 -5.19 71.85 25.86
C ALA A 10 -4.56 70.81 24.90
N PRO A 11 -3.58 71.22 24.06
CA PRO A 11 -3.31 70.60 22.76
C PRO A 11 -1.97 69.85 22.68
N GLY A 12 -1.86 68.96 21.69
CA GLY A 12 -0.58 68.64 21.07
C GLY A 12 -0.04 67.24 21.34
N ALA A 13 -0.24 66.33 20.39
CA ALA A 13 0.76 65.35 19.99
C ALA A 13 0.39 64.84 18.57
N LEU A 14 1.35 64.97 17.65
CA LEU A 14 1.31 64.42 16.29
C LEU A 14 1.20 62.88 16.33
N PRO A 15 0.65 62.23 15.28
CA PRO A 15 0.57 60.77 15.23
C PRO A 15 1.96 60.14 15.04
N GLU A 16 2.32 59.21 15.93
CA GLU A 16 3.48 58.33 15.80
C GLU A 16 3.34 57.40 14.57
N PRO A 17 4.46 57.05 13.90
CA PRO A 17 4.47 56.24 12.69
C PRO A 17 4.13 54.77 12.98
N PRO A 18 3.63 54.02 11.98
CA PRO A 18 3.20 52.64 12.17
C PRO A 18 4.37 51.75 12.58
N GLN A 19 4.27 51.17 13.78
CA GLN A 19 5.16 50.13 14.28
C GLN A 19 5.10 48.94 13.33
N GLN A 20 6.24 48.63 12.70
CA GLN A 20 6.42 47.42 11.92
C GLN A 20 6.25 46.23 12.85
N ILE A 21 5.22 45.43 12.61
CA ILE A 21 4.98 44.19 13.35
C ILE A 21 6.10 43.22 13.00
N GLU A 22 6.94 42.97 14.02
CA GLU A 22 7.91 41.89 14.10
C GLU A 22 7.21 40.58 13.73
N VAL A 23 7.52 40.05 12.54
CA VAL A 23 7.08 38.73 12.10
C VAL A 23 7.81 37.72 12.97
N ARG A 24 7.13 37.25 14.02
CA ARG A 24 7.58 36.16 14.86
C ARG A 24 7.98 34.98 14.00
N ASP A 25 9.22 34.52 14.23
CA ASP A 25 9.73 33.23 13.79
C ASP A 25 8.67 32.16 13.97
N SER A 26 8.08 31.76 12.85
CA SER A 26 7.35 30.51 12.72
C SER A 26 8.16 29.70 11.73
N VAL A 27 9.25 29.12 12.23
CA VAL A 27 9.94 28.03 11.55
C VAL A 27 8.90 26.92 11.39
N MET A 28 8.23 26.92 10.24
CA MET A 28 7.43 25.79 9.80
C MET A 28 8.41 24.64 9.63
N LEU A 29 8.49 23.80 10.66
CA LEU A 29 8.91 22.41 10.54
C LEU A 29 7.98 21.76 9.51
N MET A 30 8.30 21.91 8.22
CA MET A 30 7.89 20.90 7.27
C MET A 30 8.71 19.69 7.64
N ASP A 31 8.08 18.79 8.40
CA ASP A 31 8.57 17.45 8.65
C ASP A 31 9.14 16.96 7.35
N SER A 32 10.47 16.81 7.36
CA SER A 32 11.20 16.18 6.30
C SER A 32 10.46 14.87 6.06
N ILE A 33 9.94 14.68 4.85
CA ILE A 33 9.60 13.35 4.37
C ILE A 33 10.90 12.59 4.61
N LEU A 34 10.93 11.78 5.68
CA LEU A 34 11.91 10.73 5.84
C LEU A 34 11.65 9.87 4.61
N ILE A 35 12.38 10.18 3.53
CA ILE A 35 12.60 9.23 2.45
C ILE A 35 13.26 8.10 3.21
N ASP A 36 12.45 7.11 3.56
CA ASP A 36 12.91 5.92 4.23
C ASP A 36 13.92 5.29 3.27
N THR A 37 15.19 5.62 3.48
CA THR A 37 16.33 5.05 2.76
C THR A 37 16.58 3.62 3.23
N ALA A 38 15.63 3.01 3.97
CA ALA A 38 15.64 1.58 4.20
C ALA A 38 15.85 0.87 2.86
N PRO A 39 16.89 0.02 2.77
CA PRO A 39 17.11 -0.76 1.57
C PRO A 39 15.83 -1.54 1.28
N LEU A 40 15.39 -1.48 0.01
CA LEU A 40 14.23 -2.21 -0.44
C LEU A 40 14.36 -3.68 -0.01
N PRO A 41 13.31 -4.30 0.54
CA PRO A 41 13.37 -5.70 0.96
C PRO A 41 13.85 -6.59 -0.19
N ASP A 42 14.70 -7.57 0.10
CA ASP A 42 15.04 -8.59 -0.88
C ASP A 42 13.80 -9.45 -1.17
N PHE A 43 13.26 -9.28 -2.38
CA PHE A 43 12.09 -10.01 -2.85
C PHE A 43 12.44 -11.36 -3.51
N ALA A 44 13.72 -11.68 -3.72
CA ALA A 44 14.13 -12.92 -4.39
C ALA A 44 13.55 -14.20 -3.73
N PRO A 45 13.50 -14.34 -2.39
CA PRO A 45 12.90 -15.52 -1.76
C PRO A 45 11.40 -15.65 -2.04
N LEU A 46 10.67 -14.53 -2.10
CA LEU A 46 9.24 -14.52 -2.39
C LEU A 46 8.99 -14.88 -3.86
N ILE A 47 9.72 -14.25 -4.78
CA ILE A 47 9.63 -14.53 -6.23
C ILE A 47 9.89 -16.02 -6.49
N PHE A 48 10.97 -16.57 -5.92
CA PHE A 48 11.31 -17.98 -6.07
C PHE A 48 10.21 -18.91 -5.52
N SER A 49 9.68 -18.61 -4.33
CA SER A 49 8.63 -19.43 -3.69
C SER A 49 7.33 -19.45 -4.49
N VAL A 50 6.94 -18.29 -5.04
CA VAL A 50 5.75 -18.17 -5.90
C VAL A 50 5.98 -18.92 -7.21
N GLN A 51 7.14 -18.75 -7.85
CA GLN A 51 7.47 -19.43 -9.09
C GLN A 51 7.41 -20.96 -8.96
N LEU A 52 7.87 -21.52 -7.84
CA LEU A 52 7.74 -22.96 -7.56
C LEU A 52 6.29 -23.43 -7.44
N GLY A 53 5.39 -22.56 -6.97
CA GLY A 53 3.96 -22.86 -6.84
C GLY A 53 3.18 -22.79 -8.14
N ILE A 54 3.76 -22.19 -9.19
CA ILE A 54 3.12 -21.99 -10.49
C ILE A 54 3.52 -23.11 -11.44
N HIS A 55 2.57 -23.63 -12.20
CA HIS A 55 2.85 -24.69 -13.15
C HIS A 55 3.78 -24.17 -14.28
N PRO A 56 4.80 -24.91 -14.75
CA PRO A 56 5.75 -24.42 -15.76
C PRO A 56 5.12 -23.99 -17.09
N LYS A 57 3.91 -24.47 -17.42
CA LYS A 57 3.16 -24.03 -18.61
C LYS A 57 2.44 -22.69 -18.42
N GLN A 58 2.32 -22.18 -17.20
CA GLN A 58 1.71 -20.89 -16.90
C GLN A 58 2.77 -19.81 -16.89
N GLN A 59 3.13 -19.36 -18.09
CA GLN A 59 4.22 -18.41 -18.30
C GLN A 59 3.79 -16.95 -18.06
N ASN A 60 2.50 -16.64 -18.05
CA ASN A 60 2.02 -15.26 -17.91
C ASN A 60 1.47 -15.03 -16.51
N TRP A 61 2.25 -14.35 -15.68
CA TRP A 61 1.84 -14.03 -14.32
C TRP A 61 2.51 -12.77 -13.80
N VAL A 62 1.87 -12.18 -12.80
CA VAL A 62 2.41 -11.04 -12.06
C VAL A 62 2.42 -11.34 -10.57
N LEU A 63 3.31 -10.70 -9.84
CA LEU A 63 3.42 -10.80 -8.39
C LEU A 63 3.63 -9.42 -7.78
N TYR A 64 2.84 -9.15 -6.74
CA TYR A 64 2.90 -7.95 -5.91
C TYR A 64 3.71 -8.21 -4.64
N GLN A 65 4.16 -7.12 -4.01
CA GLN A 65 5.13 -7.16 -2.92
C GLN A 65 4.67 -7.95 -1.68
N TYR A 66 3.36 -7.98 -1.36
CA TYR A 66 2.84 -8.71 -0.21
C TYR A 66 2.39 -10.13 -0.55
N GLY A 67 2.77 -10.64 -1.72
CA GLY A 67 2.58 -12.04 -2.10
C GLY A 67 1.32 -12.31 -2.92
N THR A 68 0.54 -11.28 -3.27
CA THR A 68 -0.59 -11.45 -4.20
C THR A 68 -0.05 -11.68 -5.60
N TYR A 69 -0.49 -12.73 -6.26
CA TYR A 69 -0.10 -13.03 -7.64
C TYR A 69 -1.31 -13.43 -8.47
N MET A 70 -1.21 -13.15 -9.78
CA MET A 70 -2.28 -13.42 -10.71
C MET A 70 -1.75 -14.17 -11.92
N LEU A 71 -2.50 -15.19 -12.34
CA LEU A 71 -2.17 -16.02 -13.48
C LEU A 71 -3.04 -15.62 -14.67
N TYR A 72 -2.45 -15.69 -15.86
CA TYR A 72 -3.10 -15.38 -17.13
C TYR A 72 -2.93 -16.55 -18.10
N LYS A 73 -4.04 -17.00 -18.69
CA LYS A 73 -4.03 -18.11 -19.65
C LYS A 73 -3.45 -17.70 -21.01
N ASN A 74 -3.74 -16.48 -21.43
CA ASN A 74 -3.34 -15.97 -22.73
C ASN A 74 -2.02 -15.21 -22.61
N PRO A 75 -1.14 -15.26 -23.63
CA PRO A 75 -0.01 -14.36 -23.73
C PRO A 75 -0.52 -12.92 -23.81
N LEU A 76 0.06 -12.05 -23.01
CA LEU A 76 -0.31 -10.63 -22.92
C LEU A 76 0.97 -9.80 -22.90
N SER A 77 0.91 -8.62 -23.51
CA SER A 77 1.98 -7.63 -23.42
C SER A 77 2.18 -7.17 -21.97
N GLU A 78 3.35 -6.61 -21.66
CA GLU A 78 3.68 -6.22 -20.28
C GLU A 78 2.73 -5.12 -19.80
N ALA A 79 2.49 -4.12 -20.66
CA ALA A 79 1.55 -3.04 -20.40
C ALA A 79 0.13 -3.56 -20.14
N GLU A 80 -0.32 -4.59 -20.86
CA GLU A 80 -1.61 -5.21 -20.60
C GLU A 80 -1.64 -6.00 -19.30
N LEU A 81 -0.58 -6.75 -18.97
CA LEU A 81 -0.47 -7.45 -17.69
C LEU A 81 -0.54 -6.46 -16.53
N ILE A 82 0.20 -5.36 -16.60
CA ILE A 82 0.17 -4.29 -15.58
C ILE A 82 -1.25 -3.73 -15.45
N LYS A 83 -1.84 -3.28 -16.57
CA LYS A 83 -3.18 -2.67 -16.58
C LYS A 83 -4.26 -3.61 -16.04
N ARG A 84 -4.32 -4.84 -16.56
CA ARG A 84 -5.34 -5.83 -16.18
C ARG A 84 -5.16 -6.26 -14.73
N SER A 85 -3.91 -6.46 -14.27
CA SER A 85 -3.64 -6.89 -12.90
C SER A 85 -4.01 -5.81 -11.89
N ASN A 86 -3.64 -4.56 -12.15
CA ASN A 86 -3.99 -3.45 -11.26
C ASN A 86 -5.51 -3.27 -11.17
N ASN A 87 -6.22 -3.38 -12.30
CA ASN A 87 -7.68 -3.30 -12.31
C ASN A 87 -8.32 -4.47 -11.54
N ARG A 88 -7.84 -5.70 -11.74
CA ARG A 88 -8.31 -6.89 -11.01
C ARG A 88 -8.02 -6.79 -9.52
N LEU A 89 -6.86 -6.28 -9.14
CA LEU A 89 -6.46 -6.13 -7.75
C LEU A 89 -7.37 -5.13 -7.04
N LYS A 90 -7.63 -3.98 -7.66
CA LYS A 90 -8.58 -2.98 -7.13
C LYS A 90 -10.02 -3.52 -7.02
N ALA A 91 -10.43 -4.38 -7.95
CA ALA A 91 -11.74 -5.01 -7.95
C ALA A 91 -11.82 -6.28 -7.08
N ALA A 92 -10.71 -6.70 -6.46
CA ALA A 92 -10.67 -7.87 -5.60
C ALA A 92 -11.40 -7.55 -4.27
N LEU A 93 -12.71 -7.79 -4.25
CA LEU A 93 -13.45 -7.95 -3.00
C LEU A 93 -13.09 -9.32 -2.44
N VAL A 94 -12.83 -9.40 -1.13
CA VAL A 94 -12.55 -10.67 -0.44
C VAL A 94 -13.70 -11.63 -0.71
N THR A 95 -13.48 -12.59 -1.61
CA THR A 95 -14.53 -13.51 -2.06
C THR A 95 -14.74 -14.60 -1.02
N PRO A 96 -15.99 -15.03 -0.75
CA PRO A 96 -16.27 -16.02 0.30
C PRO A 96 -15.70 -17.41 0.00
N GLN A 97 -15.43 -17.74 -1.26
CA GLN A 97 -14.80 -19.01 -1.62
C GLN A 97 -13.29 -18.87 -1.59
N THR A 98 -12.68 -19.30 -0.48
CA THR A 98 -11.24 -19.38 -0.32
C THR A 98 -10.81 -20.83 -0.18
N THR A 99 -9.65 -21.17 -0.73
CA THR A 99 -9.03 -22.48 -0.52
C THR A 99 -7.58 -22.27 -0.10
N VAL A 100 -7.18 -22.98 0.95
CA VAL A 100 -5.81 -22.95 1.47
C VAL A 100 -5.13 -24.25 1.08
N LYS A 101 -3.98 -24.13 0.40
CA LYS A 101 -3.11 -25.25 0.06
C LYS A 101 -1.73 -25.00 0.63
N LYS A 102 -1.20 -25.93 1.43
CA LYS A 102 0.21 -25.88 1.84
C LYS A 102 1.10 -26.08 0.60
N SER A 103 2.09 -25.22 0.41
CA SER A 103 3.05 -25.42 -0.69
C SER A 103 3.93 -26.63 -0.40
N THR A 104 4.07 -27.51 -1.38
CA THR A 104 4.93 -28.69 -1.30
C THR A 104 6.39 -28.37 -1.59
N LEU A 105 6.65 -27.25 -2.26
CA LEU A 105 7.98 -26.86 -2.76
C LEU A 105 8.55 -25.64 -2.04
N ALA A 106 7.74 -24.88 -1.31
CA ALA A 106 8.17 -23.68 -0.60
C ALA A 106 7.59 -23.62 0.81
N LYS A 107 8.26 -22.91 1.72
CA LYS A 107 7.86 -22.79 3.14
C LYS A 107 6.72 -21.79 3.32
N GLY A 108 5.49 -22.20 3.00
CA GLY A 108 4.30 -21.37 3.14
C GLY A 108 3.02 -22.02 2.62
N TRP A 109 2.01 -21.18 2.40
CA TRP A 109 0.70 -21.57 1.91
C TRP A 109 0.30 -20.73 0.71
N ILE A 110 -0.48 -21.33 -0.18
CA ILE A 110 -1.14 -20.69 -1.30
C ILE A 110 -2.61 -20.58 -0.94
N VAL A 111 -3.12 -19.36 -0.94
CA VAL A 111 -4.55 -19.07 -0.79
C VAL A 111 -5.10 -18.71 -2.17
N SER A 112 -6.13 -19.41 -2.61
CA SER A 112 -6.86 -19.08 -3.84
C SER A 112 -8.20 -18.44 -3.52
N PHE A 113 -8.52 -17.35 -4.20
CA PHE A 113 -9.78 -16.61 -4.02
C PHE A 113 -10.77 -16.99 -5.11
N GLY A 114 -11.33 -18.21 -5.00
CA GLY A 114 -12.26 -18.79 -5.95
C GLY A 114 -11.74 -18.86 -7.39
N ASN A 115 -12.64 -18.67 -8.35
CA ASN A 115 -12.34 -18.67 -9.79
C ASN A 115 -11.86 -17.30 -10.30
N THR A 116 -11.46 -16.39 -9.41
CA THR A 116 -11.02 -15.04 -9.81
C THR A 116 -9.68 -15.06 -10.52
N GLY A 117 -8.88 -16.13 -10.36
CA GLY A 117 -7.49 -16.21 -10.81
C GLY A 117 -6.53 -15.34 -9.99
N ILE A 118 -6.94 -14.94 -8.80
CA ILE A 118 -6.14 -14.24 -7.80
C ILE A 118 -5.72 -15.23 -6.73
N TYR A 119 -4.44 -15.21 -6.41
CA TYR A 119 -3.83 -16.06 -5.40
C TYR A 119 -2.98 -15.20 -4.47
N ASN A 120 -2.75 -15.67 -3.26
CA ASN A 120 -1.80 -15.05 -2.35
C ASN A 120 -0.87 -16.13 -1.78
N TYR A 121 0.42 -15.83 -1.77
CA TYR A 121 1.42 -16.65 -1.11
C TYR A 121 1.70 -16.11 0.30
N VAL A 122 1.28 -16.88 1.30
CA VAL A 122 1.53 -16.56 2.71
C VAL A 122 2.77 -17.32 3.17
N THR A 123 3.83 -16.58 3.49
CA THR A 123 5.09 -17.16 3.97
C THR A 123 4.96 -17.67 5.40
N LYS A 124 5.72 -18.70 5.76
CA LYS A 124 5.83 -19.12 7.16
C LYS A 124 6.38 -18.00 8.07
N LYS A 125 7.23 -17.13 7.54
CA LYS A 125 7.79 -15.98 8.27
C LYS A 125 6.72 -14.99 8.70
N GLN A 126 5.75 -14.68 7.84
CA GLN A 126 4.61 -13.81 8.16
C GLN A 126 3.74 -14.39 9.28
N MET A 127 3.57 -15.72 9.30
CA MET A 127 2.71 -16.38 10.26
C MET A 127 3.39 -16.67 11.61
N GLY A 128 4.72 -16.65 11.67
CA GLY A 128 5.49 -17.10 12.83
C GLY A 128 5.43 -18.62 13.04
N GLU A 129 5.90 -19.07 14.20
CA GLU A 129 5.94 -20.49 14.56
C GLU A 129 4.57 -21.06 14.97
N GLY A 130 4.46 -22.38 15.01
CA GLY A 130 3.25 -23.11 15.39
C GLY A 130 2.37 -23.57 14.22
N ILE A 131 1.36 -24.38 14.54
CA ILE A 131 0.33 -24.86 13.60
C ILE A 131 -0.65 -23.72 13.33
N LYS A 132 -0.89 -23.42 12.05
CA LYS A 132 -1.80 -22.35 11.63
C LYS A 132 -3.09 -22.94 11.09
N THR A 133 -4.21 -22.40 11.54
CA THR A 133 -5.51 -22.79 11.01
C THR A 133 -5.74 -22.16 9.64
N ASN A 134 -6.62 -22.75 8.82
CA ASN A 134 -6.96 -22.19 7.52
C ASN A 134 -7.49 -20.75 7.66
N SER A 135 -8.32 -20.46 8.67
CA SER A 135 -8.85 -19.11 8.91
C SER A 135 -7.76 -18.08 9.19
N GLN A 136 -6.72 -18.43 9.95
CA GLN A 136 -5.59 -17.53 10.19
C GLN A 136 -4.81 -17.24 8.90
N ILE A 137 -4.59 -18.27 8.08
CA ILE A 137 -3.88 -18.14 6.81
C ILE A 137 -4.69 -17.28 5.83
N ILE A 138 -6.01 -17.48 5.78
CA ILE A 138 -6.93 -16.69 4.95
C ILE A 138 -6.91 -15.22 5.40
N ALA A 139 -7.04 -14.94 6.70
CA ALA A 139 -7.01 -13.58 7.22
C ALA A 139 -5.69 -12.85 6.87
N GLN A 140 -4.55 -13.55 6.95
CA GLN A 140 -3.27 -12.97 6.52
C GLN A 140 -3.22 -12.71 5.01
N ALA A 141 -3.77 -13.62 4.20
CA ALA A 141 -3.84 -13.43 2.75
C ALA A 141 -4.75 -12.25 2.36
N GLU A 142 -5.86 -12.06 3.06
CA GLU A 142 -6.76 -10.92 2.89
C GLU A 142 -6.04 -9.60 3.24
N GLN A 143 -5.32 -9.59 4.37
CA GLN A 143 -4.50 -8.43 4.75
C GLN A 143 -3.43 -8.11 3.69
N ASN A 144 -2.77 -9.14 3.13
CA ASN A 144 -1.80 -8.95 2.06
C ASN A 144 -2.43 -8.33 0.81
N ILE A 145 -3.64 -8.75 0.42
CA ILE A 145 -4.37 -8.17 -0.72
C ILE A 145 -4.70 -6.70 -0.45
N ILE A 146 -5.16 -6.36 0.75
CA ILE A 146 -5.45 -4.97 1.14
C ILE A 146 -4.17 -4.12 1.03
N LEU A 147 -3.04 -4.61 1.53
CA LEU A 147 -1.77 -3.91 1.45
C LEU A 147 -1.27 -3.77 0.00
N ASP A 148 -1.44 -4.79 -0.85
CA ASP A 148 -1.10 -4.72 -2.27
C ASP A 148 -2.05 -3.75 -3.03
N GLN A 149 -3.32 -3.64 -2.63
CA GLN A 149 -4.26 -2.65 -3.18
C GLN A 149 -3.86 -1.22 -2.83
N GLN A 150 -3.44 -0.98 -1.58
CA GLN A 150 -2.98 0.33 -1.10
C GLN A 150 -1.63 0.72 -1.71
N HIS A 151 -0.76 -0.28 -1.92
CA HIS A 151 0.58 -0.11 -2.44
C HIS A 151 0.76 -0.98 -3.69
N LEU A 152 0.31 -0.47 -4.84
CA LEU A 152 0.36 -1.14 -6.14
C LEU A 152 1.81 -1.30 -6.66
N LYS A 153 2.60 -2.13 -5.98
CA LYS A 153 3.99 -2.40 -6.29
C LYS A 153 4.15 -3.83 -6.80
N MET A 154 4.29 -3.94 -8.11
CA MET A 154 4.58 -5.20 -8.78
C MET A 154 6.09 -5.47 -8.70
N ILE A 155 6.47 -6.60 -8.13
CA ILE A 155 7.89 -6.98 -7.92
C ILE A 155 8.38 -7.99 -8.95
N LYS A 156 7.46 -8.64 -9.68
CA LYS A 156 7.79 -9.54 -10.79
C LYS A 156 6.67 -9.57 -11.81
N ILE A 157 7.08 -9.49 -13.07
CA ILE A 157 6.27 -9.85 -14.24
C ILE A 157 7.00 -11.00 -14.93
N ASN A 158 6.27 -12.07 -15.22
CA ASN A 158 6.75 -13.17 -16.04
C ASN A 158 5.89 -13.21 -17.31
N GLN A 159 6.56 -13.32 -18.45
CA GLN A 159 5.95 -13.39 -19.76
C GLN A 159 6.51 -14.56 -20.51
N GLN A 160 5.67 -15.17 -21.35
CA GLN A 160 6.17 -16.05 -22.38
C GLN A 160 6.92 -15.21 -23.43
N GLN A 161 8.20 -15.49 -23.62
CA GLN A 161 8.99 -14.96 -24.74
C GLN A 161 8.57 -15.63 -26.04
#